data_AF-A0A1V5VV37-F1
#
_entry.id   AF-A0A1V5VV37-F1
#
_cell.length_a   1.000
_cell.length_b   1.000
_cell.length_c   1.000
_cell.angle_alpha   90.00
_cell.angle_beta   90.00
_cell.angle_gamma   90.00
#
_symmetry.space_group_name_H-M   'P 1'
#
loop_
_entity.id
_entity.type
_entity.pdbx_description
1 polymer ?
#
loop_
_entity_poly.entity_id
_entity_poly.type
_entity_poly.pdbx_seq_one_letter_code
_entity_poly.pdbx_strand_id
1 'polypeptide(L)'
;MNLNLEEMRLDSATKQKKGLHFILASIIIWTAVLVITLTEMPVATKNFLTFCFTAPLMPLAFMISKLIHVDFTNKDNPLTNLGVLFSVNQMLYLLIAMWVYNAVPEKMVMVLAMIFGAHLLPYGWLYKSTSYMVLSGVIPIAALIVGVNFPPSAVAGMMIGVEIVFSLLLFAEVKRLPVSKTGNG
;
A
#
# COMPACT_ATOMS: atom_id res chain seq x y z
N MET A 1 -1.26 31.62 -3.89
CA MET A 1 -2.71 31.31 -3.86
C MET A 1 -2.89 30.20 -2.84
N ASN A 2 -3.59 30.43 -1.73
CA ASN A 2 -3.91 29.35 -0.79
C ASN A 2 -4.98 28.47 -1.46
N LEU A 3 -4.57 27.29 -1.94
CA LEU A 3 -5.51 26.27 -2.39
C LEU A 3 -6.40 25.88 -1.21
N ASN A 4 -7.69 25.70 -1.45
CA ASN A 4 -8.54 25.10 -0.42
C ASN A 4 -8.20 23.61 -0.27
N LEU A 5 -8.56 23.00 0.87
CA LEU A 5 -8.22 21.60 1.17
C LEU A 5 -8.65 20.61 0.08
N GLU A 6 -9.79 20.85 -0.56
CA GLU A 6 -10.34 19.96 -1.57
C GLU A 6 -9.55 20.05 -2.89
N GLU A 7 -9.14 21.26 -3.27
CA GLU A 7 -8.22 21.48 -4.40
C GLU A 7 -6.88 20.80 -4.17
N MET A 8 -6.33 20.90 -2.95
CA MET A 8 -5.06 20.24 -2.60
C MET A 8 -5.18 18.72 -2.65
N ARG A 9 -6.29 18.15 -2.20
CA ARG A 9 -6.54 16.69 -2.28
C ARG A 9 -6.69 16.23 -3.73
N LEU A 10 -7.40 17.00 -4.55
CA LEU A 10 -7.54 16.72 -5.98
C LEU A 10 -6.21 16.81 -6.72
N ASP A 11 -5.40 17.83 -6.42
CA ASP A 11 -4.05 18.00 -6.96
C ASP A 11 -3.16 16.79 -6.61
N SER A 12 -3.12 16.38 -5.34
CA SER A 12 -2.40 15.18 -4.90
C SER A 12 -2.91 13.92 -5.61
N ALA A 13 -4.23 13.71 -5.68
CA ALA A 13 -4.83 12.57 -6.35
C ALA A 13 -4.47 12.51 -7.86
N THR A 14 -4.40 13.66 -8.51
CA THR A 14 -4.11 13.77 -9.95
C THR A 14 -2.62 13.54 -10.22
N LYS A 15 -1.75 14.32 -9.59
CA LYS A 15 -0.30 14.27 -9.81
C LYS A 15 0.34 12.95 -9.37
N GLN A 16 -0.13 12.39 -8.25
CA GLN A 16 0.35 11.11 -7.73
C GLN A 16 -0.40 9.90 -8.28
N LYS A 17 -1.38 10.10 -9.16
CA LYS A 17 -2.31 9.06 -9.67
C LYS A 17 -2.87 8.21 -8.53
N LYS A 18 -3.34 8.88 -7.47
CA LYS A 18 -3.85 8.29 -6.24
C LYS A 18 -2.91 7.23 -5.61
N GLY A 19 -1.60 7.36 -5.76
CA GLY A 19 -0.65 6.41 -5.18
C GLY A 19 -0.52 5.09 -5.96
N LEU A 20 -1.01 4.98 -7.20
CA LEU A 20 -1.01 3.73 -7.97
C LEU A 20 0.38 3.03 -8.03
N HIS A 21 1.45 3.80 -8.18
CA HIS A 21 2.83 3.33 -8.16
C HIS A 21 3.22 2.55 -6.90
N PHE A 22 2.67 2.90 -5.73
CA PHE A 22 2.86 2.14 -4.49
C PHE A 22 2.16 0.79 -4.52
N ILE A 23 0.93 0.73 -5.02
CA ILE A 23 0.18 -0.52 -5.10
C ILE A 23 0.82 -1.47 -6.12
N LEU A 24 1.29 -0.94 -7.25
CA LEU A 24 2.06 -1.71 -8.23
C LEU A 24 3.39 -2.22 -7.66
N ALA A 25 4.09 -1.42 -6.86
CA ALA A 25 5.30 -1.88 -6.16
C ALA A 25 4.96 -2.99 -5.14
N SER A 26 3.83 -2.86 -4.45
CA SER A 26 3.36 -3.85 -3.47
C SER A 26 3.14 -5.23 -4.10
N ILE A 27 2.64 -5.31 -5.33
CA ILE A 27 2.47 -6.59 -6.06
C ILE A 27 3.81 -7.32 -6.17
N ILE A 28 4.90 -6.59 -6.46
CA ILE A 28 6.26 -7.15 -6.55
C ILE A 28 6.70 -7.67 -5.18
N ILE A 29 6.45 -6.90 -4.12
CA ILE A 29 6.76 -7.29 -2.75
C ILE A 29 6.00 -8.55 -2.34
N TRP A 30 4.68 -8.59 -2.53
CA TRP A 30 3.86 -9.76 -2.17
C TRP A 30 4.17 -10.99 -3.03
N THR A 31 4.61 -10.80 -4.27
CA THR A 31 5.15 -11.90 -5.08
C THR A 31 6.41 -12.48 -4.45
N ALA A 32 7.34 -11.63 -3.98
CA ALA A 32 8.52 -12.09 -3.27
C ALA A 32 8.15 -12.79 -1.95
N VAL A 33 7.19 -12.25 -1.18
CA VAL A 33 6.66 -12.89 0.04
C VAL A 33 6.06 -14.26 -0.28
N LEU A 34 5.26 -14.39 -1.34
CA LEU A 34 4.72 -15.67 -1.76
C LEU A 34 5.85 -16.68 -2.04
N VAL A 35 6.84 -16.30 -2.85
CA VAL A 35 8.00 -17.16 -3.14
C VAL A 35 8.69 -17.60 -1.85
N ILE A 36 8.94 -16.68 -0.90
CA ILE A 36 9.54 -16.99 0.40
C ILE A 36 8.69 -18.00 1.18
N THR A 37 7.37 -17.80 1.25
CA THR A 37 6.47 -18.69 2.02
C THR A 37 6.43 -20.11 1.46
N LEU A 38 6.62 -20.28 0.15
CA LEU A 38 6.63 -21.57 -0.57
C LEU A 38 7.95 -22.35 -0.42
N THR A 39 9.03 -21.72 0.04
CA THR A 39 10.31 -22.41 0.27
C THR A 39 10.23 -23.41 1.43
N GLU A 40 11.24 -24.26 1.60
CA GLU A 40 11.35 -25.19 2.74
C GLU A 40 12.14 -24.62 3.93
N MET A 41 12.44 -23.31 3.91
CA MET A 41 13.22 -22.67 4.96
C MET A 41 12.53 -22.68 6.34
N PRO A 42 13.29 -22.61 7.44
CA PRO A 42 12.71 -22.41 8.78
C PRO A 42 11.80 -21.17 8.83
N VAL A 43 10.73 -21.24 9.61
CA VAL A 43 9.72 -20.16 9.71
C VAL A 43 10.36 -18.83 10.11
N ALA A 44 11.30 -18.84 11.06
CA ALA A 44 12.05 -17.65 11.47
C ALA A 44 12.78 -16.99 10.28
N THR A 45 13.48 -17.79 9.44
CA THR A 45 14.17 -17.29 8.25
C THR A 45 13.19 -16.72 7.22
N LYS A 46 12.08 -17.41 6.97
CA LYS A 46 11.02 -16.91 6.07
C LYS A 46 10.46 -15.58 6.54
N ASN A 47 10.21 -15.45 7.84
CA ASN A 47 9.67 -14.26 8.46
C ASN A 47 10.66 -13.09 8.41
N PHE A 48 11.94 -13.36 8.68
CA PHE A 48 12.99 -12.33 8.60
C PHE A 48 13.15 -11.82 7.18
N LEU A 49 13.20 -12.73 6.20
CA LEU A 49 13.25 -12.35 4.79
C LEU A 49 11.99 -11.58 4.37
N THR A 50 10.81 -12.05 4.76
CA THR A 50 9.54 -11.34 4.50
C THR A 50 9.60 -9.89 4.99
N PHE A 51 10.11 -9.67 6.21
CA PHE A 51 10.31 -8.33 6.76
C PHE A 51 11.34 -7.51 5.96
N CYS A 52 12.48 -8.09 5.61
CA CYS A 52 13.48 -7.39 4.79
C CYS A 52 12.92 -6.96 3.43
N PHE A 53 12.07 -7.79 2.81
CA PHE A 53 11.46 -7.50 1.52
C PHE A 53 10.38 -6.41 1.58
N THR A 54 9.91 -5.98 2.76
CA THR A 54 9.05 -4.78 2.83
C THR A 54 9.83 -3.48 2.72
N ALA A 55 11.12 -3.46 3.06
CA ALA A 55 11.93 -2.23 3.07
C ALA A 55 12.12 -1.59 1.66
N PRO A 56 12.29 -2.36 0.57
CA PRO A 56 12.40 -1.79 -0.78
C PRO A 56 11.12 -1.16 -1.35
N LEU A 57 9.97 -1.22 -0.65
CA LEU A 57 8.70 -0.72 -1.17
C LEU A 57 8.79 0.73 -1.67
N MET A 58 9.36 1.63 -0.85
CA MET A 58 9.53 3.05 -1.20
C MET A 58 10.45 3.24 -2.43
N PRO A 59 11.67 2.67 -2.48
CA PRO A 59 12.51 2.69 -3.68
C PRO A 59 11.80 2.17 -4.94
N LEU A 60 11.09 1.04 -4.84
CA LEU A 60 10.36 0.45 -5.97
C LEU A 60 9.21 1.35 -6.44
N ALA A 61 8.44 1.90 -5.50
CA ALA A 61 7.36 2.85 -5.83
C ALA A 61 7.92 4.08 -6.56
N PHE A 62 9.07 4.60 -6.14
CA PHE A 62 9.75 5.70 -6.82
C PHE A 62 10.25 5.33 -8.23
N MET A 63 10.73 4.09 -8.43
CA MET A 63 11.09 3.62 -9.78
C MET A 63 9.86 3.52 -10.68
N ILE A 64 8.77 2.94 -10.18
CA ILE A 64 7.52 2.80 -10.92
C ILE A 64 6.89 4.16 -11.21
N SER A 65 7.00 5.14 -10.30
CA SER A 65 6.46 6.48 -10.51
C SER A 65 7.07 7.14 -11.75
N LYS A 66 8.37 6.92 -12.00
CA LYS A 66 9.02 7.38 -13.24
C LYS A 66 8.47 6.70 -14.49
N LEU A 67 8.22 5.38 -14.43
CA LEU A 67 7.65 4.62 -15.54
C LEU A 67 6.24 5.09 -15.91
N ILE A 68 5.43 5.45 -14.92
CA ILE A 68 4.04 5.89 -15.15
C ILE A 68 3.88 7.41 -15.15
N HIS A 69 4.96 8.20 -15.22
CA HIS A 69 4.96 9.66 -15.25
C HIS A 69 4.14 10.29 -14.10
N VAL A 70 4.42 9.86 -12.87
CA VAL A 70 3.86 10.42 -11.63
C VAL A 70 4.83 11.43 -11.04
N ASP A 71 4.31 12.61 -10.66
CA ASP A 71 5.03 13.54 -9.80
C ASP A 71 4.98 13.03 -8.35
N PHE A 72 6.03 12.31 -7.98
CA PHE A 72 6.16 11.67 -6.67
C PHE A 72 6.24 12.68 -5.52
N THR A 73 6.91 13.82 -5.74
CA THR A 73 7.27 14.74 -4.65
C THR A 73 6.26 15.87 -4.49
N ASN A 74 5.56 16.29 -5.56
CA ASN A 74 4.55 17.35 -5.58
C ASN A 74 4.81 18.46 -4.54
N LYS A 75 5.96 19.15 -4.70
CA LYS A 75 6.55 20.02 -3.66
C LYS A 75 5.68 21.22 -3.30
N ASP A 76 4.83 21.66 -4.22
CA ASP A 76 3.96 22.83 -4.04
C ASP A 76 2.73 22.52 -3.18
N ASN A 77 2.46 21.24 -2.90
CA ASN A 77 1.32 20.80 -2.13
C ASN A 77 1.77 20.28 -0.74
N PRO A 78 1.45 20.99 0.36
CA PRO A 78 1.87 20.57 1.69
C PRO A 78 1.20 19.28 2.17
N LEU A 79 0.12 18.81 1.52
CA LEU A 79 -0.42 17.48 1.80
C LEU A 79 0.53 16.34 1.40
N THR A 80 1.56 16.61 0.59
CA THR A 80 2.60 15.61 0.31
C THR A 80 3.36 15.24 1.59
N ASN A 81 3.67 16.21 2.46
CA ASN A 81 4.29 15.95 3.76
C ASN A 81 3.37 15.15 4.68
N LEU A 82 2.05 15.36 4.57
CA LEU A 82 1.06 14.56 5.29
C LEU A 82 1.04 13.11 4.79
N GLY A 83 1.21 12.88 3.49
CA GLY A 83 1.40 11.53 2.93
C GLY A 83 2.63 10.83 3.50
N VAL A 84 3.74 11.55 3.69
CA VAL A 84 4.94 11.01 4.36
C VAL A 84 4.66 10.69 5.82
N LEU A 85 3.93 11.56 6.54
CA LEU A 85 3.54 11.30 7.93
C LEU A 85 2.71 10.02 8.05
N PHE A 86 1.79 9.76 7.12
CA PHE A 86 1.06 8.51 7.08
C PHE A 86 2.00 7.32 6.93
N SER A 87 2.93 7.33 5.97
CA SER A 87 3.91 6.25 5.79
C SER A 87 4.74 6.02 7.06
N VAL A 88 5.18 7.08 7.74
CA VAL A 88 5.92 6.97 9.01
C VAL A 88 5.05 6.37 10.10
N ASN A 89 3.76 6.74 10.17
CA ASN A 89 2.83 6.15 11.12
C ASN A 89 2.66 4.63 10.92
N GLN A 90 2.76 4.12 9.70
CA GLN A 90 2.76 2.67 9.45
C GLN A 90 3.90 1.94 10.19
N MET A 91 5.06 2.59 10.33
CA MET A 91 6.23 2.01 11.00
C MET A 91 5.96 1.70 12.47
N LEU A 92 5.07 2.44 13.13
CA LEU A 92 4.68 2.17 14.51
C LEU A 92 3.95 0.83 14.66
N TYR A 93 3.20 0.42 13.63
CA TYR A 93 2.51 -0.87 13.63
C TYR A 93 3.47 -2.05 13.45
N LEU A 94 4.71 -1.83 12.97
CA LEU A 94 5.70 -2.89 12.88
C LEU A 94 6.09 -3.47 14.24
N LEU A 95 5.89 -2.73 15.34
CA LEU A 95 6.06 -3.26 16.69
C LEU A 95 5.14 -4.48 16.94
N ILE A 96 3.92 -4.45 16.39
CA ILE A 96 2.97 -5.56 16.46
C ILE A 96 3.51 -6.75 15.66
N ALA A 97 4.00 -6.51 14.44
CA ALA A 97 4.58 -7.55 13.61
C ALA A 97 5.84 -8.19 14.25
N MET A 98 6.70 -7.38 14.89
CA MET A 98 7.88 -7.85 15.61
C MET A 98 7.50 -8.69 16.85
N TRP A 99 6.45 -8.30 17.57
CA TRP A 99 5.93 -9.12 18.67
C TRP A 99 5.38 -10.47 18.16
N VAL A 100 4.58 -10.45 17.09
CA VAL A 100 4.03 -11.68 16.48
C VAL A 100 5.12 -12.59 15.93
N TYR A 101 6.18 -12.02 15.34
CA TYR A 101 7.36 -12.78 14.90
C TYR A 101 7.90 -13.69 16.01
N ASN A 102 7.87 -13.24 17.26
CA ASN A 102 8.35 -14.03 18.40
C ASN A 102 7.24 -14.88 19.03
N ALA A 103 6.03 -14.33 19.20
CA ALA A 103 4.96 -14.98 19.94
C ALA A 103 4.20 -16.04 19.13
N VAL A 104 3.91 -15.77 17.86
CA VAL A 104 3.14 -16.65 16.96
C VAL A 104 3.66 -16.51 15.52
N PRO A 105 4.88 -17.00 15.23
CA PRO A 105 5.59 -16.72 13.98
C PRO A 105 4.82 -17.12 12.72
N GLU A 106 3.98 -18.15 12.78
CA GLU A 106 3.17 -18.63 11.67
C GLU A 106 2.12 -17.61 11.20
N LYS A 107 1.80 -16.61 12.05
CA LYS A 107 0.79 -15.59 11.79
C LYS A 107 1.38 -14.25 11.35
N MET A 108 2.70 -14.14 11.19
CA MET A 108 3.33 -12.87 10.80
C MET A 108 2.82 -12.32 9.47
N VAL A 109 2.71 -13.16 8.42
CA VAL A 109 2.26 -12.72 7.08
C VAL A 109 0.82 -12.21 7.12
N MET A 110 -0.05 -12.83 7.92
CA MET A 110 -1.40 -12.37 8.19
C MET A 110 -1.39 -10.96 8.81
N VAL A 111 -0.59 -10.75 9.85
CA VAL A 111 -0.53 -9.45 10.53
C VAL A 111 0.05 -8.36 9.64
N LEU A 112 1.06 -8.67 8.81
CA LEU A 112 1.55 -7.72 7.81
C LEU A 112 0.48 -7.32 6.80
N ALA A 113 -0.33 -8.27 6.31
CA ALA A 113 -1.46 -7.99 5.43
C ALA A 113 -2.52 -7.10 6.11
N MET A 114 -2.82 -7.36 7.39
CA MET A 114 -3.74 -6.52 8.17
C MET A 114 -3.22 -5.10 8.35
N ILE A 115 -1.94 -4.92 8.68
CA ILE A 115 -1.30 -3.61 8.81
C ILE A 115 -1.35 -2.87 7.48
N PHE A 116 -0.98 -3.53 6.38
CA PHE A 116 -1.05 -2.96 5.03
C PHE A 116 -2.46 -2.46 4.71
N GLY A 117 -3.47 -3.33 4.88
CA GLY A 117 -4.87 -3.00 4.61
C GLY A 117 -5.35 -1.81 5.42
N ALA A 118 -5.20 -1.85 6.74
CA ALA A 118 -5.65 -0.78 7.63
C ALA A 118 -4.96 0.55 7.30
N HIS A 119 -3.69 0.51 6.89
CA HIS A 119 -2.92 1.69 6.52
C HIS A 119 -3.42 2.40 5.25
N LEU A 120 -4.29 1.77 4.46
CA LEU A 120 -4.90 2.41 3.30
C LEU A 120 -5.91 3.51 3.69
N LEU A 121 -6.48 3.48 4.89
CA LEU A 121 -7.57 4.38 5.28
C LEU A 121 -7.19 5.88 5.21
N PRO A 122 -6.05 6.34 5.76
CA PRO A 122 -5.62 7.75 5.63
C PRO A 122 -5.43 8.18 4.17
N TYR A 123 -4.99 7.28 3.29
CA TYR A 123 -4.85 7.56 1.86
C TYR A 123 -6.20 7.60 1.14
N GLY A 124 -7.20 6.83 1.59
CA GLY A 124 -8.57 6.97 1.12
C GLY A 124 -9.12 8.36 1.35
N TRP A 125 -8.78 8.95 2.50
CA TRP A 125 -9.03 10.37 2.75
C TRP A 125 -8.15 11.24 1.84
N LEU A 126 -6.82 11.10 1.85
CA LEU A 126 -5.93 11.97 1.08
C LEU A 126 -6.30 12.07 -0.41
N TYR A 127 -6.59 10.93 -1.04
CA TYR A 127 -6.87 10.82 -2.47
C TYR A 127 -8.35 10.82 -2.85
N LYS A 128 -9.26 11.02 -1.89
CA LYS A 128 -10.73 10.92 -2.12
C LYS A 128 -11.06 9.64 -2.90
N SER A 129 -10.55 8.51 -2.44
CA SER A 129 -10.67 7.24 -3.15
C SER A 129 -11.59 6.29 -2.42
N THR A 130 -12.70 5.92 -3.07
CA THR A 130 -13.61 4.90 -2.55
C THR A 130 -12.93 3.55 -2.48
N SER A 131 -12.08 3.21 -3.45
CA SER A 131 -11.33 1.95 -3.47
C SER A 131 -10.43 1.81 -2.24
N TYR A 132 -9.66 2.85 -1.89
CA TYR A 132 -8.87 2.85 -0.66
C TYR A 132 -9.74 2.69 0.59
N MET A 133 -10.85 3.43 0.69
CA MET A 133 -11.73 3.38 1.87
C MET A 133 -12.32 1.97 2.07
N VAL A 134 -12.85 1.36 1.00
CA VAL A 134 -13.45 0.02 1.08
C VAL A 134 -12.38 -1.03 1.38
N LEU A 135 -11.27 -1.02 0.64
CA LEU A 135 -10.21 -2.01 0.82
C LEU A 135 -9.51 -1.88 2.17
N SER A 136 -9.49 -0.70 2.79
CA SER A 136 -8.93 -0.55 4.13
C SER A 136 -9.67 -1.33 5.22
N GLY A 137 -10.96 -1.62 5.03
CA GLY A 137 -11.74 -2.48 5.91
C GLY A 137 -11.74 -3.94 5.44
N VAL A 138 -11.87 -4.16 4.13
CA VAL A 138 -11.97 -5.51 3.56
C VAL A 138 -10.66 -6.29 3.74
N ILE A 139 -9.50 -5.68 3.47
CA ILE A 139 -8.21 -6.39 3.50
C ILE A 139 -7.90 -6.93 4.89
N PRO A 140 -7.97 -6.16 6.00
CA PRO A 140 -7.69 -6.70 7.32
C PRO A 140 -8.63 -7.84 7.74
N ILE A 141 -9.92 -7.73 7.41
CA ILE A 141 -10.91 -8.77 7.71
C ILE A 141 -10.62 -10.04 6.89
N ALA A 142 -10.36 -9.89 5.59
CA ALA A 142 -10.02 -11.02 4.72
C ALA A 142 -8.69 -11.67 5.13
N ALA A 143 -7.68 -10.86 5.46
CA ALA A 143 -6.39 -11.32 5.97
C ALA A 143 -6.56 -12.13 7.25
N LEU A 144 -7.37 -11.66 8.20
CA LEU A 144 -7.67 -12.39 9.43
C LEU A 144 -8.35 -13.73 9.13
N ILE A 145 -9.41 -13.73 8.31
CA ILE A 145 -10.15 -14.96 7.97
C ILE A 145 -9.21 -15.96 7.29
N VAL A 146 -8.46 -15.55 6.26
CA VAL A 146 -7.58 -16.45 5.53
C VAL A 146 -6.40 -16.88 6.39
N GLY A 147 -5.77 -15.96 7.11
CA GLY A 147 -4.58 -16.23 7.92
C GLY A 147 -4.85 -17.09 9.15
N VAL A 148 -6.08 -17.12 9.67
CA VAL A 148 -6.47 -18.07 10.72
C VAL A 148 -6.64 -19.48 10.15
N ASN A 149 -7.24 -19.61 8.96
CA ASN A 149 -7.70 -20.89 8.41
C ASN A 149 -6.72 -21.56 7.41
N PHE A 150 -5.79 -20.81 6.83
CA PHE A 150 -4.93 -21.26 5.74
C PHE A 150 -3.45 -20.91 5.98
N PRO A 151 -2.50 -21.56 5.29
CA PRO A 151 -1.07 -21.28 5.45
C PRO A 151 -0.69 -19.86 4.96
N PRO A 152 0.49 -19.34 5.36
CA PRO A 152 0.96 -18.00 4.97
C PRO A 152 0.99 -17.74 3.45
N SER A 153 1.24 -18.77 2.65
CA SER A 153 1.21 -18.67 1.18
C SER A 153 -0.17 -18.32 0.63
N ALA A 154 -1.25 -18.77 1.29
CA ALA A 154 -2.61 -18.41 0.89
C ALA A 154 -2.89 -16.91 1.14
N VAL A 155 -2.38 -16.36 2.25
CA VAL A 155 -2.48 -14.91 2.52
C VAL A 155 -1.69 -14.12 1.48
N ALA A 156 -0.45 -14.54 1.18
CA ALA A 156 0.38 -13.87 0.19
C ALA A 156 -0.25 -13.91 -1.21
N GLY A 157 -0.76 -15.07 -1.65
CA GLY A 157 -1.46 -15.21 -2.92
C GLY A 157 -2.74 -14.36 -3.00
N MET A 158 -3.52 -14.31 -1.91
CA MET A 158 -4.68 -13.42 -1.82
C MET A 158 -4.27 -11.95 -1.96
N MET A 159 -3.22 -11.51 -1.27
CA MET A 159 -2.75 -10.12 -1.34
C MET A 159 -2.35 -9.71 -2.76
N ILE A 160 -1.64 -10.57 -3.49
CA ILE A 160 -1.32 -10.34 -4.91
C ILE A 160 -2.61 -10.12 -5.72
N GLY A 161 -3.59 -11.02 -5.57
CA GLY A 161 -4.87 -10.91 -6.28
C GLY A 161 -5.63 -9.62 -5.95
N VAL A 162 -5.69 -9.27 -4.66
CA VAL A 162 -6.35 -8.04 -4.20
C VAL A 162 -5.64 -6.79 -4.73
N GLU A 163 -4.31 -6.75 -4.73
CA GLU A 163 -3.54 -5.58 -5.19
C GLU A 163 -3.60 -5.39 -6.71
N ILE A 164 -3.72 -6.47 -7.49
CA ILE A 164 -4.02 -6.39 -8.92
C ILE A 164 -5.40 -5.75 -9.12
N VAL A 165 -6.43 -6.24 -8.44
CA VAL A 165 -7.78 -5.67 -8.50
C VAL A 165 -7.75 -4.20 -8.05
N PHE A 166 -7.04 -3.90 -6.97
CA PHE A 166 -6.90 -2.54 -6.46
C PHE A 166 -6.23 -1.61 -7.47
N SER A 167 -5.16 -2.07 -8.13
CA SER A 167 -4.49 -1.31 -9.19
C SER A 167 -5.42 -0.98 -10.36
N LEU A 168 -6.25 -1.95 -10.77
CA LEU A 168 -7.26 -1.74 -11.82
C LEU A 168 -8.34 -0.73 -11.39
N LEU A 169 -8.82 -0.83 -10.15
CA LEU A 169 -9.78 0.11 -9.59
C LEU A 169 -9.21 1.54 -9.51
N LEU A 170 -7.98 1.69 -9.03
CA LEU A 170 -7.30 2.99 -8.97
C LEU A 170 -7.07 3.57 -10.36
N PHE A 171 -6.67 2.74 -11.32
CA PHE A 171 -6.54 3.18 -12.71
C PHE A 171 -7.87 3.70 -13.27
N ALA A 172 -8.98 3.02 -12.98
CA ALA A 172 -10.31 3.47 -13.37
C ALA A 172 -10.72 4.77 -12.64
N GLU A 173 -10.42 4.91 -11.34
CA GLU A 173 -10.69 6.13 -10.59
C GLU A 173 -9.87 7.33 -11.09
N VAL A 174 -8.59 7.13 -11.40
CA VAL A 174 -7.71 8.17 -11.94
C VAL A 174 -8.23 8.66 -13.30
N LYS A 175 -8.71 7.77 -14.16
CA LYS A 175 -9.34 8.14 -15.43
C LYS A 175 -10.62 8.96 -15.30
N ARG A 176 -11.30 8.87 -14.15
CA ARG A 176 -12.53 9.62 -13.86
C ARG A 176 -12.26 10.95 -13.16
N LEU A 177 -11.02 11.28 -12.85
CA LEU A 177 -10.68 12.57 -12.24
C LEU A 177 -10.99 13.70 -13.24
N PRO A 178 -11.52 14.83 -12.76
CA PRO A 178 -11.71 16.01 -13.60
C PRO A 178 -10.36 16.48 -14.14
N VAL A 179 -10.29 16.75 -15.45
CA VAL A 179 -9.10 17.35 -16.07
C VAL A 179 -8.89 18.73 -15.44
N SER A 180 -7.72 18.97 -14.85
CA SER A 180 -7.43 20.28 -14.27
C SER A 180 -7.42 21.35 -15.37
N LYS A 181 -8.24 22.39 -15.22
CA LYS A 181 -8.32 23.54 -16.14
C LYS A 181 -7.22 24.58 -15.88
N THR A 182 -6.00 24.16 -15.55
CA THR A 182 -4.91 25.09 -15.24
C THR A 182 -3.70 24.78 -16.10
N GLY A 183 -3.64 25.46 -17.24
CA GLY A 183 -2.56 25.39 -18.22
C GLY A 183 -2.86 26.14 -19.52
N ASN A 184 -3.48 27.32 -19.44
CA ASN A 184 -3.47 28.33 -20.50
C ASN A 184 -3.37 29.69 -19.81
N GLY A 185 -2.21 30.32 -19.94
CA GLY A 185 -1.83 31.60 -19.33
C GLY A 185 -0.33 31.76 -19.42
#